data_AF-A0A351D0K5-F1
#
_entry.id   AF-A0A351D0K5-F1
#
_cell.length_a   1.000
_cell.length_b   1.000
_cell.length_c   1.000
_cell.angle_alpha   90.00
_cell.angle_beta   90.00
_cell.angle_gamma   90.00
#
_symmetry.space_group_name_H-M   'P 1'
#
loop_
_entity.id
_entity.type
_entity.pdbx_description
1 polymer ?
#
loop_
_entity_poly.entity_id
_entity_poly.type
_entity_poly.pdbx_seq_one_letter_code
_entity_poly.pdbx_strand_id
1 'polypeptide(L)'
;AEEGCIAYSWTEDHLTPGRVWVYEEWTSEATLDAHLNTHWYRDMGAYLSTFSRKPTTKVIKKYRVDIEEPVYDDTGVARGYFFTA
;
A
#
# COMPACT_ATOMS: atom_id res chain seq x y z
N ALA A 1 -3.47 -0.05 -15.91
CA ALA A 1 -2.92 -0.70 -14.70
C ALA A 1 -1.51 -1.16 -15.04
N GLU A 2 -0.56 -1.01 -14.12
CA GLU A 2 0.79 -1.54 -14.27
C GLU A 2 0.78 -3.06 -14.07
N GLU A 3 1.72 -3.76 -14.70
CA GLU A 3 1.83 -5.20 -14.59
C GLU A 3 2.04 -5.62 -13.13
N GLY A 4 1.20 -6.55 -12.65
CA GLY A 4 1.28 -7.06 -11.29
C GLY A 4 0.73 -6.15 -10.20
N CYS A 5 0.17 -4.98 -10.52
CA CYS A 5 -0.58 -4.17 -9.55
C CYS A 5 -1.95 -4.81 -9.28
N ILE A 6 -2.21 -5.20 -8.03
CA ILE A 6 -3.48 -5.77 -7.57
C ILE A 6 -4.41 -4.64 -7.10
N ALA A 7 -3.87 -3.72 -6.30
CA ALA A 7 -4.60 -2.59 -5.75
C ALA A 7 -3.72 -1.35 -5.67
N TYR A 8 -4.31 -0.18 -5.93
CA TYR A 8 -3.65 1.11 -5.81
C TYR A 8 -4.66 2.14 -5.31
N SER A 9 -4.45 2.69 -4.12
CA SER A 9 -5.39 3.63 -3.50
C SER A 9 -4.68 4.71 -2.70
N TRP A 10 -5.23 5.91 -2.77
CA TRP A 10 -4.81 7.08 -2.02
C TRP A 10 -5.99 7.57 -1.20
N THR A 11 -5.80 7.75 0.10
CA THR A 11 -6.85 8.23 1.00
C THR A 11 -6.28 9.17 2.05
N GLU A 12 -7.11 10.07 2.58
CA GLU A 12 -6.73 10.89 3.72
C GLU A 12 -6.70 10.07 5.02
N ASP A 13 -5.81 10.45 5.92
CA ASP A 13 -5.81 9.91 7.28
C ASP A 13 -6.72 10.77 8.17
N HIS A 14 -7.92 10.26 8.47
CA HIS A 14 -8.86 10.94 9.37
C HIS A 14 -8.39 10.98 10.84
N LEU A 15 -7.38 10.19 11.21
CA LEU A 15 -6.81 10.19 12.56
C LEU A 15 -5.60 11.13 12.70
N THR A 16 -4.92 11.43 11.59
CA THR A 16 -3.76 12.34 11.57
C THR A 16 -3.92 13.43 10.51
N PRO A 17 -4.37 14.64 10.88
CA PRO A 17 -4.59 15.73 9.94
C PRO A 17 -3.39 16.01 9.03
N GLY A 18 -3.67 16.02 7.73
CA GLY A 18 -2.69 16.27 6.65
C GLY A 18 -1.77 15.10 6.33
N ARG A 19 -2.02 13.88 6.85
CA ARG A 19 -1.38 12.66 6.34
C ARG A 19 -2.24 12.05 5.23
N VAL A 20 -1.57 11.53 4.21
CA VAL A 20 -2.14 10.70 3.14
C VAL A 20 -1.64 9.28 3.33
N TRP A 21 -2.55 8.31 3.22
CA TRP A 21 -2.23 6.89 3.09
C TRP A 21 -2.17 6.53 1.61
N VAL A 22 -1.10 5.82 1.26
CA VAL A 22 -0.94 5.18 -0.04
C VAL A 22 -0.90 3.68 0.23
N TYR A 23 -1.87 2.96 -0.33
CA TYR A 23 -1.91 1.50 -0.31
C TYR A 23 -1.63 1.00 -1.72
N GLU A 24 -0.62 0.16 -1.85
CA GLU A 24 -0.27 -0.50 -3.09
C GLU A 24 -0.04 -1.97 -2.79
N GLU A 25 -0.67 -2.82 -3.60
CA GLU A 25 -0.57 -4.27 -3.48
C GLU A 25 -0.07 -4.84 -4.79
N TRP A 26 0.94 -5.70 -4.71
CA TRP A 26 1.69 -6.17 -5.85
C TRP A 26 1.82 -7.69 -5.81
N THR A 27 1.68 -8.32 -6.97
CA THR A 27 1.81 -9.77 -7.12
C THR A 27 3.19 -10.31 -6.74
N SER A 28 4.23 -9.48 -6.80
CA SER A 28 5.60 -9.90 -6.49
C SER A 28 6.52 -8.71 -6.17
N GLU A 29 7.67 -9.02 -5.59
CA GLU A 29 8.75 -8.02 -5.41
C GLU A 29 9.29 -7.49 -6.74
N ALA A 30 9.31 -8.33 -7.79
CA ALA A 30 9.82 -7.95 -9.10
C ALA A 30 8.90 -6.95 -9.83
N THR A 31 7.58 -7.13 -9.73
CA THR A 31 6.60 -6.20 -10.32
C THR A 31 6.58 -4.87 -9.58
N LEU A 32 6.71 -4.88 -8.24
CA LEU A 32 6.91 -3.66 -7.47
C LEU A 32 8.25 -2.96 -7.83
N ASP A 33 9.35 -3.71 -7.95
CA ASP A 33 10.63 -3.11 -8.34
C ASP A 33 10.56 -2.46 -9.73
N ALA A 34 9.90 -3.11 -10.69
CA ALA A 34 9.65 -2.53 -12.00
C ALA A 34 8.85 -1.21 -11.89
N HIS A 35 7.76 -1.18 -11.11
CA HIS A 35 6.97 0.02 -10.84
C HIS A 35 7.82 1.19 -10.33
N LEU A 36 8.64 0.94 -9.29
CA LEU A 36 9.52 1.95 -8.68
C LEU A 36 10.57 2.50 -9.66
N ASN A 37 10.92 1.74 -10.69
CA ASN A 37 11.88 2.13 -11.73
C ASN A 37 11.23 2.76 -12.96
N THR A 38 9.89 2.93 -13.00
CA THR A 38 9.20 3.60 -14.12
C THR A 38 9.37 5.13 -14.08
N HIS A 39 9.14 5.78 -15.23
CA HIS A 39 9.06 7.25 -15.26
C HIS A 39 7.83 7.78 -14.50
N TRP A 40 6.72 7.04 -14.48
CA TRP A 40 5.51 7.43 -13.76
C TRP A 40 5.76 7.61 -12.25
N TYR A 41 6.50 6.67 -11.63
CA TYR A 41 6.86 6.78 -10.22
C TYR A 41 7.74 8.00 -9.93
N ARG A 42 8.74 8.26 -10.80
CA ARG A 42 9.62 9.42 -10.68
C ARG A 42 8.88 10.74 -10.88
N ASP A 43 8.02 10.81 -11.89
CA ASP A 43 7.24 12.00 -12.22
C ASP A 43 6.22 12.32 -11.12
N MET A 44 5.58 11.29 -10.56
CA MET A 44 4.73 11.42 -9.37
C MET A 44 5.54 11.99 -8.19
N GLY A 45 6.71 11.42 -7.91
CA GLY A 45 7.61 11.92 -6.85
C GLY A 45 8.00 13.39 -7.05
N ALA A 46 8.34 13.76 -8.29
CA ALA A 46 8.69 15.12 -8.67
C ALA A 46 7.50 16.08 -8.49
N TYR A 47 6.31 15.72 -8.96
CA TYR A 47 5.12 16.53 -8.77
C TYR A 47 4.78 16.74 -7.30
N LEU A 48 4.82 15.66 -6.50
CA LEU A 48 4.54 15.72 -5.08
C LEU A 48 5.56 16.55 -4.29
N SER A 49 6.80 16.67 -4.80
CA SER A 49 7.84 17.52 -4.20
C SER A 49 7.54 19.02 -4.30
N THR A 50 6.60 19.43 -5.16
CA THR A 50 6.18 20.83 -5.30
C THR A 50 5.31 21.33 -4.15
N PHE A 51 4.77 20.42 -3.33
CA PHE A 51 3.94 20.76 -2.17
C PHE A 51 4.77 20.87 -0.89
N SER A 52 4.33 21.75 0.02
CA SER A 52 4.87 21.79 1.38
C SER A 52 4.56 20.49 2.12
N ARG A 53 5.59 19.81 2.62
CA ARG A 53 5.48 18.52 3.31
C ARG A 53 6.04 18.61 4.73
N LYS A 54 5.41 17.88 5.66
CA LYS A 54 6.00 17.65 6.98
C LYS A 54 7.34 16.92 6.80
N PRO A 55 8.30 17.07 7.73
CA PRO A 55 9.59 16.38 7.64
C PRO A 55 9.42 14.88 7.41
N THR A 56 10.13 14.34 6.41
CA THR A 56 10.11 12.92 6.02
C THR A 56 10.98 12.06 6.95
N THR A 57 10.81 12.22 8.26
CA THR A 57 11.57 11.47 9.27
C THR A 57 11.05 10.06 9.48
N LYS A 58 9.86 9.74 8.96
CA LYS A 58 9.27 8.41 9.01
C LYS A 58 9.57 7.67 7.70
N VAL A 59 9.98 6.41 7.84
CA VAL A 59 10.22 5.51 6.71
C VAL A 59 8.89 5.08 6.08
N ILE A 60 8.87 5.01 4.74
CA ILE A 60 7.83 4.29 4.00
C ILE A 60 8.13 2.80 4.20
N LYS A 61 7.10 2.03 4.56
CA LYS A 61 7.25 0.61 4.89
C LYS A 61 6.73 -0.25 3.75
N LYS A 62 7.37 -1.40 3.56
CA LYS A 62 6.90 -2.49 2.71
C LYS A 62 6.70 -3.73 3.59
N TYR A 63 5.65 -4.50 3.29
CA TYR A 63 5.33 -5.74 3.99
C TYR A 63 5.20 -6.87 2.97
N ARG A 64 5.59 -8.08 3.36
CA ARG A 64 5.25 -9.31 2.65
C ARG A 64 4.10 -9.97 3.40
N VAL A 65 3.06 -10.37 2.68
CA VAL A 65 1.94 -11.11 3.24
C VAL A 65 2.30 -12.60 3.22
N ASP A 66 2.54 -13.15 4.40
CA ASP A 66 2.87 -14.58 4.55
C ASP A 66 1.59 -15.44 4.63
N ILE A 67 0.51 -14.93 5.22
CA ILE A 67 -0.82 -15.58 5.31
C ILE A 67 -1.91 -14.52 5.05
N GLU A 68 -2.85 -14.84 4.16
CA GLU A 68 -4.05 -14.06 3.88
C GLU A 68 -5.27 -14.97 3.87
N GLU A 69 -6.29 -14.63 4.65
CA GLU A 69 -7.48 -15.45 4.84
C GLU A 69 -8.72 -14.55 5.06
N PRO A 70 -9.94 -15.07 4.79
CA PRO A 70 -11.16 -14.29 4.98
C PRO A 70 -11.39 -13.95 6.45
N VAL A 71 -12.03 -12.80 6.70
CA VAL A 71 -12.46 -12.41 8.06
C VAL A 71 -13.62 -13.26 8.56
N TYR A 72 -14.47 -13.73 7.65
CA TYR A 72 -15.69 -14.47 7.96
C TYR A 72 -15.50 -15.95 7.62
N ASP A 73 -15.95 -16.82 8.51
CA ASP A 73 -16.10 -18.25 8.20
C ASP A 73 -17.33 -18.51 7.32
N ASP A 74 -17.53 -19.77 6.92
CA ASP A 74 -18.66 -20.20 6.08
C ASP A 74 -20.03 -19.98 6.76
N THR A 75 -20.06 -19.67 8.05
CA THR A 75 -21.29 -19.33 8.81
C THR A 75 -21.51 -17.82 8.93
N GLY A 76 -20.62 -17.00 8.39
CA GLY A 76 -20.69 -15.55 8.44
C GLY A 76 -20.24 -14.94 9.77
N VAL A 77 -19.54 -15.69 10.62
CA VAL A 77 -19.01 -15.18 11.89
C VAL A 77 -17.63 -14.57 11.67
N ALA A 78 -17.49 -13.28 12.01
CA ALA A 78 -16.21 -12.57 11.93
C ALA A 78 -15.23 -13.04 13.02
N ARG A 79 -13.96 -13.22 12.65
CA ARG A 79 -12.88 -13.65 13.57
C ARG A 79 -11.59 -12.88 13.27
N GLY A 80 -10.75 -12.74 14.29
CA GLY A 80 -9.47 -12.01 14.21
C GLY A 80 -8.22 -12.89 14.22
N TYR A 81 -8.36 -14.21 14.23
CA TYR A 81 -7.28 -15.19 14.15
C TYR A 81 -7.35 -15.96 12.84
N PHE A 82 -6.20 -16.41 12.34
CA PHE A 82 -6.09 -17.22 11.11
C PHE A 82 -6.64 -18.63 11.33
N PHE A 83 -7.20 -19.24 10.28
CA PHE A 83 -7.69 -20.60 10.23
C PHE A 83 -6.57 -21.63 10.13
N THR A 84 -5.43 -21.26 9.53
CA THR A 84 -4.30 -22.16 9.27
C THR A 84 -3.08 -21.93 10.16
N ALA A 85 -3.15 -21.00 11.10
CA ALA A 85 -2.05 -20.70 12.05
C ALA A 85 -1.98 -21.66 13.25
#